data_AF-A0A5B2WJ39-F1
#
_entry.id   AF-A0A5B2WJ39-F1
#
_cell.length_a   1.000
_cell.length_b   1.000
_cell.length_c   1.000
_cell.angle_alpha   90.00
_cell.angle_beta   90.00
_cell.angle_gamma   90.00
#
_symmetry.space_group_name_H-M   'P 1'
#
loop_
_entity.id
_entity.type
_entity.pdbx_description
1 polymer ?
#
loop_
_entity_poly.entity_id
_entity_poly.type
_entity_poly.pdbx_seq_one_letter_code
_entity_poly.pdbx_strand_id
1 'polypeptide(L)'
;MRLTCLTTVLLTLPFATAQADPSPDGHAAPAQASQPATPPTEPSTTEPSRRDELLGKGWQSSDDRLLTTNGDATGFHVMVAEARTGYSWRTVATLSQPGVDADQWIGNTCVTGSGNRAVVVYAPRTFTNREALFGRGGYTATVDLRSGTVTRLPIRTTLAYYNPGCGVDETATLTQGADQDLGRTGVLTVDAATGTLSARTELPGQFTSAVPVRGGFVAADAVGLVRVDGNGTHTRLAETGGVPSQVRPDADGGVV
;
A
#
# COMPACT_ATOMS: atom_id res chain seq x y z
N MET A 1 63.18 -56.86 0.33
CA MET A 1 62.44 -55.59 0.24
C MET A 1 61.02 -55.85 0.74
N ARG A 2 60.76 -55.61 2.03
CA ARG A 2 59.48 -55.89 2.70
C ARG A 2 58.74 -54.56 2.86
N LEU A 3 57.54 -54.48 2.31
CA LEU A 3 56.67 -53.30 2.35
C LEU A 3 55.74 -53.41 3.57
N THR A 4 55.91 -52.52 4.53
CA THR A 4 55.15 -52.48 5.79
C THR A 4 53.85 -51.71 5.57
N CYS A 5 52.71 -52.37 5.75
CA CYS A 5 51.37 -51.78 5.66
C CYS A 5 51.00 -51.18 7.03
N LEU A 6 50.77 -49.87 7.09
CA LEU A 6 50.44 -49.14 8.32
C LEU A 6 48.91 -49.10 8.48
N THR A 7 48.37 -49.93 9.37
CA THR A 7 46.94 -49.99 9.71
C THR A 7 46.60 -48.90 10.72
N THR A 8 45.80 -47.91 10.35
CA THR A 8 45.31 -46.86 11.24
C THR A 8 44.09 -47.35 12.01
N VAL A 9 44.20 -47.48 13.33
CA VAL A 9 43.09 -47.82 14.24
C VAL A 9 42.31 -46.55 14.56
N LEU A 10 41.05 -46.44 14.15
CA LEU A 10 40.13 -45.40 14.62
C LEU A 10 39.61 -45.76 16.02
N LEU A 11 39.97 -44.97 17.03
CA LEU A 11 39.31 -45.00 18.34
C LEU A 11 37.95 -44.28 18.24
N THR A 12 36.85 -45.01 18.43
CA THR A 12 35.51 -44.44 18.65
C THR A 12 35.34 -44.12 20.13
N LEU A 13 35.26 -42.84 20.49
CA LEU A 13 34.88 -42.40 21.84
C LEU A 13 33.35 -42.49 22.00
N PRO A 14 32.83 -42.99 23.14
CA PRO A 14 31.40 -42.97 23.41
C PRO A 14 30.93 -41.54 23.73
N PHE A 15 29.90 -41.07 23.03
CA PHE A 15 29.16 -39.86 23.43
C PHE A 15 28.34 -40.19 24.68
N ALA A 16 28.74 -39.65 25.83
CA ALA A 16 27.93 -39.63 27.02
C ALA A 16 26.89 -38.50 26.88
N THR A 17 25.64 -38.84 26.58
CA THR A 17 24.52 -37.90 26.74
C THR A 17 24.22 -37.78 28.23
N ALA A 18 24.58 -36.65 28.84
CA ALA A 18 24.10 -36.30 30.17
C ALA A 18 22.58 -36.08 30.10
N GLN A 19 21.80 -37.07 30.53
CA GLN A 19 20.37 -36.88 30.77
C GLN A 19 20.21 -36.13 32.09
N ALA A 20 19.63 -34.92 32.04
CA ALA A 20 19.24 -34.20 33.23
C ALA A 20 18.08 -34.95 33.92
N ASP A 21 18.18 -35.10 35.24
CA ASP A 21 17.09 -35.67 36.06
C ASP A 21 15.82 -34.79 35.94
N PRO A 22 14.63 -35.39 35.78
CA PRO A 22 13.39 -34.62 35.79
C PRO A 22 13.17 -34.03 37.18
N SER A 23 13.10 -32.69 37.27
CA SER A 23 12.70 -32.02 38.51
C SER A 23 11.24 -32.35 38.87
N PRO A 24 10.90 -32.52 40.16
CA PRO A 24 9.57 -32.99 40.58
C PRO A 24 8.43 -31.98 40.36
N ASP A 25 8.73 -30.73 40.01
CA ASP A 25 7.74 -29.68 39.84
C ASP A 25 7.80 -29.12 38.41
N GLY A 26 6.88 -29.57 37.56
CA GLY A 26 6.82 -29.33 36.11
C GLY A 26 6.49 -27.90 35.69
N HIS A 27 7.24 -26.91 36.17
CA HIS A 27 7.19 -25.53 35.68
C HIS A 27 8.57 -25.14 35.15
N ALA A 28 8.73 -25.19 33.83
CA ALA A 28 9.86 -24.56 33.17
C ALA A 28 9.82 -23.06 33.48
N ALA A 29 10.90 -22.52 34.06
CA ALA A 29 11.06 -21.09 34.22
C ALA A 29 10.91 -20.43 32.83
N PRO A 30 10.14 -19.32 32.68
CA PRO A 30 10.02 -18.66 31.41
C PRO A 30 11.41 -18.22 30.95
N ALA A 31 11.84 -18.73 29.80
CA ALA A 31 13.05 -18.27 29.15
C ALA A 31 12.93 -16.75 28.98
N GLN A 32 13.84 -15.99 29.59
CA GLN A 32 13.95 -14.56 29.36
C GLN A 32 14.22 -14.37 27.87
N ALA A 33 13.20 -13.93 27.12
CA ALA A 33 13.36 -13.58 25.72
C ALA A 33 14.46 -12.52 25.65
N SER A 34 15.56 -12.86 24.98
CA SER A 34 16.64 -11.90 24.71
C SER A 34 16.00 -10.69 24.03
N GLN A 35 16.27 -9.49 24.56
CA GLN A 35 15.82 -8.27 23.89
C GLN A 35 16.35 -8.31 22.45
N PRO A 36 15.50 -8.07 21.43
CA PRO A 36 15.98 -7.95 20.06
C PRO A 36 17.10 -6.92 20.02
N ALA A 37 18.23 -7.27 19.42
CA ALA A 37 19.30 -6.31 19.20
C ALA A 37 18.71 -5.08 18.48
N THR A 38 19.04 -3.88 18.96
CA THR A 38 18.66 -2.65 18.27
C THR A 38 19.20 -2.73 16.84
N PRO A 39 18.35 -2.67 15.80
CA PRO A 39 18.83 -2.71 14.43
C PRO A 39 19.85 -1.58 14.23
N PRO A 40 20.94 -1.83 13.46
CA PRO A 40 21.81 -0.75 13.02
C PRO A 40 20.94 0.36 12.40
N THR A 41 21.13 1.60 12.86
CA THR A 41 20.47 2.75 12.25
C THR A 41 21.24 3.09 10.99
N GLU A 42 21.05 2.31 9.94
CA GLU A 42 21.55 2.72 8.63
C GLU A 42 20.87 4.03 8.22
N PRO A 43 21.60 4.97 7.60
CA PRO A 43 21.01 6.20 7.10
C PRO A 43 19.88 5.87 6.13
N SER A 44 18.72 6.51 6.32
CA SER A 44 17.61 6.41 5.38
C SER A 44 17.86 7.30 4.16
N THR A 45 19.00 7.12 3.49
CA THR A 45 19.47 7.87 2.31
C THR A 45 20.62 7.12 1.64
N THR A 46 20.80 7.34 0.34
CA THR A 46 22.02 6.95 -0.37
C THR A 46 23.23 7.68 0.22
N GLU A 47 24.26 6.91 0.58
CA GLU A 47 25.53 7.36 1.14
C GLU A 47 26.07 8.59 0.36
N PRO A 48 26.23 9.77 1.01
CA PRO A 48 26.57 11.02 0.32
C PRO A 48 27.78 10.94 -0.59
N SER A 49 28.83 10.22 -0.16
CA SER A 49 30.07 10.05 -0.91
C SER A 49 29.93 9.19 -2.18
N ARG A 50 28.85 8.39 -2.29
CA ARG A 50 28.60 7.47 -3.42
C ARG A 50 27.44 7.90 -4.32
N ARG A 51 26.82 9.06 -4.09
CA ARG A 51 25.62 9.49 -4.83
C ARG A 51 25.87 9.63 -6.33
N ASP A 52 26.98 10.23 -6.74
CA ASP A 52 27.29 10.39 -8.16
C ASP A 52 27.51 9.04 -8.87
N GLU A 53 28.03 8.03 -8.16
CA GLU A 53 28.22 6.66 -8.66
C GLU A 53 26.88 5.91 -8.74
N LEU A 54 26.08 5.95 -7.67
CA LEU A 54 24.90 5.11 -7.51
C LEU A 54 23.63 5.68 -8.17
N LEU A 55 23.51 7.01 -8.23
CA LEU A 55 22.32 7.70 -8.76
C LEU A 55 22.50 8.13 -10.22
N GLY A 56 23.74 8.07 -10.73
CA GLY A 56 24.09 8.51 -12.07
C GLY A 56 24.11 10.03 -12.22
N LYS A 57 24.50 10.48 -13.42
CA LYS A 57 24.64 11.91 -13.71
C LYS A 57 23.28 12.62 -13.70
N GLY A 58 23.24 13.82 -13.10
CA GLY A 58 22.06 14.69 -13.12
C GLY A 58 21.01 14.37 -12.04
N TRP A 59 21.33 13.50 -11.07
CA TRP A 59 20.43 13.15 -9.97
C TRP A 59 19.95 14.38 -9.18
N GLN A 60 20.79 15.41 -9.06
CA GLN A 60 20.49 16.66 -8.36
C GLN A 60 19.33 17.44 -8.98
N SER A 61 19.11 17.30 -10.30
CA SER A 61 18.02 17.95 -11.04
C SER A 61 16.88 17.00 -11.39
N SER A 62 16.93 15.74 -10.94
CA SER A 62 15.90 14.75 -11.23
C SER A 62 14.62 15.04 -10.45
N ASP A 63 13.48 14.94 -11.15
CA ASP A 63 12.14 14.97 -10.55
C ASP A 63 11.70 13.60 -10.01
N ASP A 64 12.55 12.58 -10.12
CA ASP A 64 12.20 11.24 -9.68
C ASP A 64 11.92 11.18 -8.17
N ARG A 65 10.83 10.49 -7.85
CA ARG A 65 10.24 10.42 -6.51
C ARG A 65 9.67 9.03 -6.28
N LEU A 66 10.14 8.43 -5.20
CA LEU A 66 9.53 7.25 -4.61
C LEU A 66 8.48 7.68 -3.60
N LEU A 67 7.40 6.90 -3.51
CA LEU A 67 6.37 7.05 -2.49
C LEU A 67 6.20 5.71 -1.77
N THR A 68 6.05 5.78 -0.45
CA THR A 68 5.61 4.64 0.36
C THR A 68 4.70 5.14 1.46
N THR A 69 4.06 4.20 2.15
CA THR A 69 3.21 4.50 3.30
C THR A 69 3.53 3.58 4.45
N ASN A 70 3.40 4.12 5.65
CA ASN A 70 3.47 3.35 6.89
C ASN A 70 2.29 3.74 7.77
N GLY A 71 1.88 2.88 8.70
CA GLY A 71 0.80 3.22 9.62
C GLY A 71 1.06 2.63 11.00
N ASP A 72 0.91 3.48 12.01
CA ASP A 72 1.06 3.16 13.43
C ASP A 72 -0.11 3.72 14.24
N ALA A 73 -0.01 3.78 15.58
CA ALA A 73 -1.08 4.30 16.44
C ALA A 73 -1.32 5.81 16.27
N THR A 74 -0.33 6.56 15.77
CA THR A 74 -0.37 8.02 15.64
C THR A 74 -0.97 8.48 14.31
N GLY A 75 -0.88 7.66 13.26
CA GLY A 75 -1.51 7.96 11.98
C GLY A 75 -1.05 7.07 10.83
N PHE A 76 -1.66 7.32 9.67
CA PHE A 76 -1.21 6.81 8.39
C PHE A 76 -0.25 7.82 7.75
N HIS A 77 1.01 7.44 7.60
CA HIS A 77 2.10 8.27 7.12
C HIS A 77 2.28 8.10 5.62
N VAL A 78 2.21 9.20 4.87
CA VAL A 78 2.63 9.28 3.48
C VAL A 78 4.07 9.76 3.45
N MET A 79 4.95 8.97 2.85
CA MET A 79 6.39 9.20 2.85
C MET A 79 6.91 9.27 1.42
N VAL A 80 7.90 10.13 1.19
CA VAL A 80 8.58 10.23 -0.10
C VAL A 80 10.09 10.20 0.05
N ALA A 81 10.76 9.76 -1.00
CA ALA A 81 12.20 9.86 -1.18
C ALA A 81 12.46 10.36 -2.62
N GLU A 82 13.34 11.34 -2.78
CA GLU A 82 13.53 12.03 -4.05
C GLU A 82 14.98 11.88 -4.51
N ALA A 83 15.19 11.69 -5.82
CA ALA A 83 16.53 11.52 -6.37
C ALA A 83 17.45 12.69 -5.95
N ARG A 84 16.96 13.94 -6.08
CA ARG A 84 17.68 15.17 -5.71
C ARG A 84 18.09 15.30 -4.24
N THR A 85 17.59 14.44 -3.35
CA THR A 85 18.02 14.38 -1.94
C THR A 85 18.82 13.12 -1.61
N GLY A 86 19.21 12.34 -2.63
CA GLY A 86 19.81 11.02 -2.47
C GLY A 86 18.83 10.00 -1.90
N TYR A 87 17.58 10.04 -2.39
CA TYR A 87 16.45 9.23 -1.91
C TYR A 87 16.34 9.19 -0.39
N SER A 88 16.50 10.35 0.26
CA SER A 88 16.30 10.42 1.70
C SER A 88 14.82 10.38 2.02
N TRP A 89 14.38 9.39 2.81
CA TRP A 89 12.98 9.25 3.18
C TRP A 89 12.56 10.34 4.17
N ARG A 90 11.42 10.97 3.90
CA ARG A 90 10.74 11.88 4.83
C ARG A 90 9.23 11.63 4.84
N THR A 91 8.62 11.84 5.99
CA THR A 91 7.16 11.92 6.09
C THR A 91 6.70 13.26 5.52
N VAL A 92 5.78 13.20 4.56
CA VAL A 92 5.17 14.36 3.90
C VAL A 92 3.87 14.75 4.59
N ALA A 93 3.08 13.75 5.00
CA ALA A 93 1.85 13.94 5.74
C ALA A 93 1.61 12.76 6.68
N THR A 94 1.00 13.05 7.83
CA THR A 94 0.44 12.06 8.75
C THR A 94 -1.06 12.26 8.83
N LEU A 95 -1.82 11.22 8.50
CA LEU A 95 -3.27 11.24 8.41
C LEU A 95 -3.90 10.46 9.57
N SER A 96 -4.70 11.15 10.37
CA SER A 96 -5.51 10.56 11.43
C SER A 96 -6.85 11.31 11.53
N GLN A 97 -7.78 10.84 12.36
CA GLN A 97 -9.07 11.51 12.58
C GLN A 97 -9.15 11.98 14.04
N PRO A 98 -9.38 13.28 14.29
CA PRO A 98 -9.57 13.78 15.65
C PRO A 98 -10.69 13.03 16.38
N GLY A 99 -10.43 12.63 17.63
CA GLY A 99 -11.38 11.88 18.46
C GLY A 99 -11.56 10.42 18.07
N VAL A 100 -10.68 9.87 17.24
CA VAL A 100 -10.67 8.44 16.88
C VAL A 100 -9.33 7.84 17.31
N ASP A 101 -9.39 7.01 18.34
CA ASP A 101 -8.24 6.22 18.78
C ASP A 101 -8.05 4.99 17.90
N ALA A 102 -6.79 4.64 17.64
CA ALA A 102 -6.41 3.46 16.88
C ALA A 102 -5.14 2.85 17.46
N ASP A 103 -5.08 1.52 17.53
CA ASP A 103 -3.85 0.77 17.75
C ASP A 103 -2.92 0.84 16.53
N GLN A 104 -3.52 0.91 15.34
CA GLN A 104 -2.83 1.07 14.08
C GLN A 104 -3.74 1.74 13.04
N TRP A 105 -3.22 2.70 12.31
CA TRP A 105 -3.84 3.24 11.11
C TRP A 105 -3.39 2.44 9.88
N ILE A 106 -4.30 2.19 8.94
CA ILE A 106 -4.03 1.53 7.66
C ILE A 106 -4.62 2.35 6.53
N GLY A 107 -4.22 2.06 5.30
CA GLY A 107 -4.77 2.74 4.14
C GLY A 107 -4.18 2.27 2.82
N ASN A 108 -4.78 2.76 1.75
CA ASN A 108 -4.32 2.61 0.39
C ASN A 108 -4.11 4.00 -0.22
N THR A 109 -3.22 4.08 -1.20
CA THR A 109 -2.96 5.33 -1.91
C THR A 109 -2.68 5.07 -3.38
N CYS A 110 -2.95 6.07 -4.21
CA CYS A 110 -2.48 6.15 -5.58
C CYS A 110 -1.86 7.54 -5.82
N VAL A 111 -0.96 7.62 -6.81
CA VAL A 111 -0.32 8.88 -7.23
C VAL A 111 -0.95 9.31 -8.55
N THR A 112 -1.32 10.59 -8.61
CA THR A 112 -1.81 11.26 -9.83
C THR A 112 -0.74 11.24 -10.92
N GLY A 113 -1.13 11.29 -12.19
CA GLY A 113 -0.18 11.21 -13.30
C GLY A 113 0.83 12.36 -13.36
N SER A 114 0.58 13.47 -12.66
CA SER A 114 1.57 14.55 -12.50
C SER A 114 2.72 14.22 -11.53
N GLY A 115 2.59 13.17 -10.72
CA GLY A 115 3.52 12.84 -9.64
C GLY A 115 3.48 13.80 -8.44
N ASN A 116 2.60 14.81 -8.47
CA ASN A 116 2.58 15.88 -7.47
C ASN A 116 1.59 15.62 -6.33
N ARG A 117 0.57 14.77 -6.55
CA ARG A 117 -0.44 14.49 -5.53
C ARG A 117 -0.68 13.01 -5.33
N ALA A 118 -0.91 12.64 -4.08
CA ALA A 118 -1.44 11.35 -3.71
C ALA A 118 -2.90 11.50 -3.31
N VAL A 119 -3.74 10.55 -3.73
CA VAL A 119 -5.08 10.35 -3.17
C VAL A 119 -4.99 9.19 -2.19
N VAL A 120 -5.56 9.36 -1.01
CA VAL A 120 -5.37 8.45 0.12
C VAL A 120 -6.71 8.08 0.72
N VAL A 121 -6.87 6.80 1.02
CA VAL A 121 -7.99 6.28 1.81
C VAL A 121 -7.42 5.58 3.03
N TYR A 122 -7.82 6.01 4.22
CA TYR A 122 -7.21 5.58 5.48
C TYR A 122 -8.24 5.43 6.61
N ALA A 123 -7.96 4.56 7.58
CA ALA A 123 -8.81 4.31 8.74
C ALA A 123 -8.04 3.55 9.84
N PRO A 124 -8.59 3.46 11.07
CA PRO A 124 -8.14 2.48 12.04
C PRO A 124 -8.23 1.06 11.47
N ARG A 125 -7.21 0.23 11.72
CA ARG A 125 -7.15 -1.18 11.33
C ARG A 125 -8.43 -1.94 11.70
N THR A 126 -9.02 -1.66 12.85
CA THR A 126 -10.21 -2.34 13.34
C THR A 126 -11.45 -2.15 12.45
N PHE A 127 -11.47 -1.16 11.56
CA PHE A 127 -12.57 -0.94 10.62
C PHE A 127 -12.70 -2.08 9.60
N THR A 128 -11.62 -2.84 9.33
CA THR A 128 -11.69 -4.00 8.44
C THR A 128 -12.50 -5.16 9.01
N ASN A 129 -12.75 -5.17 10.32
CA ASN A 129 -13.47 -6.25 11.00
C ASN A 129 -15.00 -6.09 10.94
N ARG A 130 -15.49 -4.98 10.39
CA ARG A 130 -16.92 -4.69 10.25
C ARG A 130 -17.20 -4.33 8.81
N GLU A 131 -18.02 -5.12 8.14
CA GLU A 131 -18.24 -5.00 6.70
C GLU A 131 -18.77 -3.60 6.29
N ALA A 132 -19.68 -3.00 7.06
CA ALA A 132 -20.14 -1.62 6.82
C ALA A 132 -19.00 -0.58 6.89
N LEU A 133 -18.05 -0.74 7.81
CA LEU A 133 -16.88 0.14 7.93
C LEU A 133 -15.82 -0.20 6.87
N PHE A 134 -15.67 -1.47 6.49
CA PHE A 134 -14.78 -1.86 5.40
C PHE A 134 -15.25 -1.27 4.07
N GLY A 135 -16.55 -1.33 3.77
CA GLY A 135 -17.11 -0.86 2.50
C GLY A 135 -17.28 0.67 2.41
N ARG A 136 -17.51 1.36 3.53
CA ARG A 136 -17.86 2.80 3.56
C ARG A 136 -17.29 3.58 4.76
N GLY A 137 -16.30 3.05 5.46
CA GLY A 137 -15.72 3.68 6.65
C GLY A 137 -14.40 4.41 6.42
N GLY A 138 -13.72 4.19 5.29
CA GLY A 138 -12.43 4.81 4.99
C GLY A 138 -12.54 6.32 4.85
N TYR A 139 -11.75 7.06 5.63
CA TYR A 139 -11.56 8.50 5.44
C TYR A 139 -10.76 8.76 4.18
N THR A 140 -11.01 9.88 3.51
CA THR A 140 -10.39 10.19 2.23
C THR A 140 -9.72 11.56 2.25
N ALA A 141 -8.57 11.67 1.59
CA ALA A 141 -7.82 12.91 1.49
C ALA A 141 -7.00 12.97 0.19
N THR A 142 -6.67 14.18 -0.25
CA THR A 142 -5.59 14.43 -1.20
C THR A 142 -4.39 15.00 -0.44
N VAL A 143 -3.18 14.64 -0.86
CA VAL A 143 -1.92 15.10 -0.27
C VAL A 143 -1.06 15.70 -1.37
N ASP A 144 -0.70 16.96 -1.24
CA ASP A 144 0.35 17.56 -2.05
C ASP A 144 1.71 17.00 -1.62
N LEU A 145 2.38 16.27 -2.51
CA LEU A 145 3.61 15.55 -2.22
C LEU A 145 4.84 16.47 -2.14
N ARG A 146 4.71 17.72 -2.59
CA ARG A 146 5.76 18.75 -2.46
C ARG A 146 5.64 19.46 -1.12
N SER A 147 4.46 20.00 -0.79
CA SER A 147 4.26 20.83 0.41
C SER A 147 3.85 20.06 1.65
N GLY A 148 3.27 18.86 1.50
CA GLY A 148 2.63 18.14 2.60
C GLY A 148 1.23 18.64 2.94
N THR A 149 0.66 19.55 2.14
CA THR A 149 -0.71 20.03 2.34
C THR A 149 -1.71 18.88 2.19
N VAL A 150 -2.55 18.71 3.19
CA VAL A 150 -3.62 17.69 3.21
C VAL A 150 -4.97 18.36 3.01
N THR A 151 -5.73 17.89 2.02
CA THR A 151 -7.13 18.28 1.81
C THR A 151 -8.01 17.08 2.12
N ARG A 152 -8.76 17.14 3.23
CA ARG A 152 -9.73 16.09 3.60
C ARG A 152 -10.96 16.20 2.70
N LEU A 153 -11.42 15.08 2.16
CA LEU A 153 -12.59 15.05 1.30
C LEU A 153 -13.82 14.65 2.11
N PRO A 154 -15.00 15.25 1.84
CA PRO A 154 -16.22 14.99 2.60
C PRO A 154 -16.93 13.71 2.15
N ILE A 155 -16.18 12.63 1.91
CA ILE A 155 -16.71 11.34 1.49
C ILE A 155 -15.98 10.20 2.21
N ARG A 156 -16.71 9.12 2.49
CA ARG A 156 -16.13 7.86 2.99
C ARG A 156 -16.26 6.75 1.96
N THR A 157 -15.23 5.93 1.87
CA THR A 157 -15.07 4.93 0.80
C THR A 157 -14.63 3.58 1.35
N THR A 158 -14.54 2.59 0.47
CA THR A 158 -14.05 1.26 0.84
C THR A 158 -12.56 1.28 1.21
N LEU A 159 -12.15 0.42 2.13
CA LEU A 159 -10.75 0.15 2.47
C LEU A 159 -10.13 -0.93 1.57
N ALA A 160 -10.88 -1.44 0.59
CA ALA A 160 -10.38 -2.45 -0.33
C ALA A 160 -9.19 -1.94 -1.15
N TYR A 161 -8.25 -2.85 -1.44
CA TYR A 161 -6.98 -2.57 -2.12
C TYR A 161 -7.12 -1.84 -3.47
N TYR A 162 -8.28 -1.97 -4.11
CA TYR A 162 -8.56 -1.41 -5.43
C TYR A 162 -9.02 0.06 -5.39
N ASN A 163 -9.03 0.67 -4.20
CA ASN A 163 -9.46 2.04 -3.95
C ASN A 163 -8.38 2.77 -3.13
N PRO A 164 -7.90 3.96 -3.53
CA PRO A 164 -8.32 4.76 -4.71
C PRO A 164 -7.67 4.30 -6.01
N GLY A 165 -8.17 4.80 -7.15
CA GLY A 165 -7.54 4.64 -8.46
C GLY A 165 -7.19 6.00 -9.08
N CYS A 166 -5.97 6.19 -9.56
CA CYS A 166 -5.50 7.47 -10.11
C CYS A 166 -5.37 7.37 -11.63
N GLY A 167 -5.64 8.47 -12.33
CA GLY A 167 -5.48 8.59 -13.77
C GLY A 167 -4.12 9.15 -14.20
N VAL A 168 -4.00 9.44 -15.50
CA VAL A 168 -2.82 10.09 -16.12
C VAL A 168 -2.72 11.59 -15.82
N ASP A 169 -3.74 12.18 -15.22
CA ASP A 169 -3.84 13.59 -14.86
C ASP A 169 -4.01 13.76 -13.34
N GLU A 170 -4.60 14.86 -12.90
CA GLU A 170 -4.93 15.12 -11.50
C GLU A 170 -6.23 14.46 -11.05
N THR A 171 -6.85 13.61 -11.87
CA THR A 171 -8.12 12.94 -11.54
C THR A 171 -7.86 11.61 -10.85
N ALA A 172 -8.67 11.30 -9.84
CA ALA A 172 -8.75 9.97 -9.25
C ALA A 172 -10.21 9.51 -9.10
N THR A 173 -10.41 8.20 -8.97
CA THR A 173 -11.68 7.57 -8.61
C THR A 173 -11.66 7.10 -7.17
N LEU A 174 -12.82 7.22 -6.54
CA LEU A 174 -13.12 6.84 -5.17
C LEU A 174 -14.32 5.89 -5.19
N THR A 175 -14.12 4.68 -4.66
CA THR A 175 -15.13 3.62 -4.68
C THR A 175 -15.77 3.44 -3.31
N GLN A 176 -17.09 3.49 -3.25
CA GLN A 176 -17.86 2.98 -2.13
C GLN A 176 -18.24 1.54 -2.44
N GLY A 177 -17.91 0.63 -1.52
CA GLY A 177 -18.21 -0.80 -1.68
C GLY A 177 -19.71 -1.01 -1.94
N ALA A 178 -20.03 -2.12 -2.60
CA ALA A 178 -21.42 -2.43 -2.82
C ALA A 178 -22.15 -2.52 -1.48
N ASP A 179 -23.25 -1.80 -1.39
CA ASP A 179 -24.12 -1.89 -0.22
C ASP A 179 -24.56 -3.35 -0.01
N GLN A 180 -24.57 -3.82 1.24
CA GLN A 180 -25.03 -5.17 1.58
C GLN A 180 -26.50 -5.37 1.22
N ASP A 181 -27.29 -4.31 1.33
CA ASP A 181 -28.73 -4.37 1.15
C ASP A 181 -29.13 -4.14 -0.32
N LEU A 182 -28.38 -3.28 -1.02
CA LEU A 182 -28.72 -2.85 -2.39
C LEU A 182 -27.88 -3.53 -3.48
N GLY A 183 -26.74 -4.12 -3.12
CA GLY A 183 -25.82 -4.76 -4.08
C GLY A 183 -25.26 -3.79 -5.12
N ARG A 184 -25.06 -2.51 -4.76
CA ARG A 184 -24.64 -1.44 -5.70
C ARG A 184 -23.32 -0.79 -5.32
N THR A 185 -22.32 -0.88 -6.19
CA THR A 185 -21.08 -0.09 -6.08
C THR A 185 -21.34 1.38 -6.40
N GLY A 186 -20.78 2.29 -5.61
CA GLY A 186 -20.75 3.72 -5.94
C GLY A 186 -19.36 4.15 -6.37
N VAL A 187 -19.23 4.91 -7.44
CA VAL A 187 -17.95 5.50 -7.87
C VAL A 187 -18.10 7.01 -8.01
N LEU A 188 -17.14 7.75 -7.47
CA LEU A 188 -17.00 9.19 -7.63
C LEU A 188 -15.64 9.47 -8.28
N THR A 189 -15.53 10.54 -9.05
CA THR A 189 -14.23 11.11 -9.39
C THR A 189 -13.90 12.27 -8.46
N VAL A 190 -12.62 12.49 -8.24
CA VAL A 190 -12.08 13.63 -7.51
C VAL A 190 -11.02 14.32 -8.37
N ASP A 191 -11.10 15.64 -8.46
CA ASP A 191 -9.96 16.46 -8.87
C ASP A 191 -9.02 16.57 -7.67
N ALA A 192 -7.85 15.96 -7.74
CA ALA A 192 -6.91 15.89 -6.63
C ALA A 192 -6.31 17.27 -6.27
N ALA A 193 -6.26 18.19 -7.24
CA ALA A 193 -5.72 19.54 -7.05
C ALA A 193 -6.66 20.43 -6.25
N THR A 194 -7.97 20.30 -6.49
CA THR A 194 -8.99 21.14 -5.85
C THR A 194 -9.75 20.41 -4.72
N GLY A 195 -9.67 19.08 -4.66
CA GLY A 195 -10.49 18.25 -3.78
C GLY A 195 -11.96 18.17 -4.21
N THR A 196 -12.30 18.61 -5.42
CA THR A 196 -13.68 18.66 -5.91
C THR A 196 -14.16 17.26 -6.28
N LEU A 197 -15.33 16.87 -5.76
CA LEU A 197 -15.97 15.58 -6.04
C LEU A 197 -17.04 15.69 -7.13
N SER A 198 -17.12 14.67 -7.98
CA SER A 198 -18.26 14.50 -8.89
C SER A 198 -19.51 14.03 -8.14
N ALA A 199 -20.64 14.02 -8.85
CA ALA A 199 -21.78 13.22 -8.44
C ALA A 199 -21.39 11.72 -8.38
N ARG A 200 -22.04 10.99 -7.47
CA ARG A 200 -21.87 9.54 -7.35
C ARG A 200 -22.55 8.82 -8.51
N THR A 201 -21.78 8.01 -9.22
CA THR A 201 -22.28 7.06 -10.22
C THR A 201 -22.59 5.74 -9.52
N GLU A 202 -23.85 5.30 -9.59
CA GLU A 202 -24.25 3.99 -9.06
C GLU A 202 -24.16 2.91 -10.12
N LEU A 203 -23.51 1.80 -9.77
CA LEU A 203 -23.34 0.64 -10.64
C LEU A 203 -24.03 -0.57 -10.04
N PRO A 204 -24.83 -1.32 -10.83
CA PRO A 204 -25.51 -2.51 -10.34
C PRO A 204 -24.52 -3.68 -10.20
N GLY A 205 -24.34 -4.18 -8.97
CA GLY A 205 -23.40 -5.26 -8.67
C GLY A 205 -22.07 -4.77 -8.12
N GLN A 206 -21.08 -5.65 -8.19
CA GLN A 206 -19.73 -5.42 -7.66
C GLN A 206 -18.81 -4.93 -8.77
N PHE A 207 -18.29 -3.71 -8.58
CA PHE A 207 -17.25 -3.13 -9.43
C PHE A 207 -16.02 -2.81 -8.59
N THR A 208 -14.85 -3.08 -9.16
CA THR A 208 -13.55 -2.90 -8.52
C THR A 208 -12.58 -2.19 -9.46
N SER A 209 -11.42 -1.81 -8.94
CA SER A 209 -10.28 -1.27 -9.71
C SER A 209 -10.69 -0.14 -10.68
N ALA A 210 -11.51 0.80 -10.19
CA ALA A 210 -11.92 1.93 -10.98
C ALA A 210 -10.70 2.82 -11.28
N VAL A 211 -10.56 3.27 -12.52
CA VAL A 211 -9.50 4.16 -13.00
C VAL A 211 -10.14 5.26 -13.85
N PRO A 212 -9.93 6.55 -13.54
CA PRO A 212 -10.50 7.62 -14.35
C PRO A 212 -9.88 7.64 -15.75
N VAL A 213 -10.73 7.86 -16.74
CA VAL A 213 -10.34 8.07 -18.14
C VAL A 213 -11.12 9.26 -18.70
N ARG A 214 -10.72 9.78 -19.86
CA ARG A 214 -11.43 10.91 -20.47
C ARG A 214 -12.93 10.59 -20.62
N GLY A 215 -13.79 11.40 -20.01
CA GLY A 215 -15.26 11.28 -20.09
C GLY A 215 -15.91 10.29 -19.12
N GLY A 216 -15.14 9.68 -18.20
CA GLY A 216 -15.68 8.73 -17.23
C GLY A 216 -14.60 7.95 -16.48
N PHE A 217 -14.79 6.64 -16.34
CA PHE A 217 -13.82 5.74 -15.75
C PHE A 217 -13.94 4.34 -16.36
N VAL A 218 -12.88 3.54 -16.24
CA VAL A 218 -12.93 2.10 -16.48
C VAL A 218 -12.99 1.40 -15.13
N ALA A 219 -13.74 0.32 -15.03
CA ALA A 219 -13.81 -0.52 -13.83
C ALA A 219 -13.87 -2.00 -14.21
N ALA A 220 -13.50 -2.85 -13.26
CA ALA A 220 -13.56 -4.30 -13.38
C ALA A 220 -14.83 -4.86 -12.74
N ASP A 221 -15.53 -5.75 -13.44
CA ASP A 221 -16.66 -6.52 -12.93
C ASP A 221 -16.38 -8.04 -13.03
N ALA A 222 -17.42 -8.84 -12.77
CA ALA A 222 -17.33 -10.31 -12.79
C ALA A 222 -16.84 -10.90 -14.13
N VAL A 223 -16.97 -10.18 -15.25
CA VAL A 223 -16.75 -10.70 -16.61
C VAL A 223 -15.56 -10.01 -17.29
N GLY A 224 -15.12 -8.85 -16.81
CA GLY A 224 -13.93 -8.17 -17.34
C GLY A 224 -13.93 -6.67 -17.11
N LEU A 225 -13.53 -5.91 -18.12
CA LEU A 225 -13.42 -4.46 -18.06
C LEU A 225 -14.63 -3.77 -18.69
N VAL A 226 -15.14 -2.75 -18.01
CA VAL A 226 -16.27 -1.93 -18.43
C VAL A 226 -15.86 -0.48 -18.39
N ARG A 227 -16.12 0.25 -19.48
CA ARG A 227 -16.09 1.71 -19.50
C ARG A 227 -17.42 2.23 -18.98
N VAL A 228 -17.38 3.16 -18.04
CA VAL A 228 -18.54 3.90 -17.53
C VAL A 228 -18.36 5.37 -17.87
N ASP A 229 -19.27 5.91 -18.67
CA ASP A 229 -19.26 7.34 -19.02
C ASP A 229 -19.89 8.18 -17.90
N GLY A 230 -19.65 9.50 -17.90
CA GLY A 230 -20.13 10.41 -16.85
C GLY A 230 -21.65 10.48 -16.63
N ASN A 231 -22.45 9.91 -17.55
CA ASN A 231 -23.90 9.76 -17.40
C ASN A 231 -24.32 8.40 -16.82
N GLY A 232 -23.36 7.54 -16.46
CA GLY A 232 -23.57 6.19 -15.93
C GLY A 232 -23.73 5.10 -17.00
N THR A 233 -23.65 5.44 -18.30
CA THR A 233 -23.72 4.44 -19.37
C THR A 233 -22.48 3.56 -19.34
N HIS A 234 -22.68 2.24 -19.37
CA HIS A 234 -21.63 1.24 -19.35
C HIS A 234 -21.47 0.49 -20.67
N THR A 235 -20.23 0.35 -21.12
CA THR A 235 -19.85 -0.41 -22.33
C THR A 235 -18.74 -1.40 -22.00
N ARG A 236 -18.92 -2.67 -22.38
CA ARG A 236 -17.88 -3.70 -22.25
C ARG A 236 -16.68 -3.33 -23.11
N LEU A 237 -15.49 -3.31 -22.52
CA LEU A 237 -14.22 -3.10 -23.23
C LEU A 237 -13.54 -4.42 -23.54
N ALA A 238 -13.51 -5.32 -22.56
CA ALA A 238 -12.85 -6.62 -22.68
C ALA A 238 -13.52 -7.63 -21.75
N GLU A 239 -13.62 -8.87 -22.23
CA GLU A 239 -13.94 -10.03 -21.40
C GLU A 239 -12.64 -10.72 -21.00
N THR A 240 -12.59 -11.21 -19.77
CA THR A 240 -11.43 -11.88 -19.21
C THR A 240 -11.84 -13.18 -18.55
N GLY A 241 -10.91 -14.12 -18.38
CA GLY A 241 -11.19 -15.41 -17.72
C GLY A 241 -11.48 -15.32 -16.21
N GLY A 242 -11.47 -14.11 -15.64
CA GLY A 242 -11.72 -13.80 -14.24
C GLY A 242 -11.72 -12.29 -14.01
N VAL A 243 -11.98 -11.84 -12.79
CA VAL A 243 -12.08 -10.40 -12.45
C VAL A 243 -10.71 -9.72 -12.58
N PRO A 244 -10.55 -8.73 -13.47
CA PRO A 244 -9.33 -7.94 -13.53
C PRO A 244 -9.06 -7.24 -12.20
N SER A 245 -7.79 -7.14 -11.81
CA SER A 245 -7.37 -6.49 -10.57
C SER A 245 -6.18 -5.59 -10.83
N GLN A 246 -5.93 -4.63 -9.94
CA GLN A 246 -4.80 -3.70 -10.05
C GLN A 246 -4.77 -2.92 -11.37
N VAL A 247 -5.96 -2.61 -11.93
CA VAL A 247 -6.07 -1.84 -13.17
C VAL A 247 -5.40 -0.48 -12.98
N ARG A 248 -4.56 -0.08 -13.93
CA ARG A 248 -3.83 1.20 -13.94
C ARG A 248 -4.01 1.93 -15.26
N PRO A 249 -3.90 3.26 -15.28
CA PRO A 249 -3.84 4.00 -16.54
C PRO A 249 -2.55 3.66 -17.29
N ASP A 250 -2.63 3.58 -18.62
CA ASP A 250 -1.46 3.61 -19.48
C ASP A 250 -1.15 5.03 -19.97
N ALA A 251 0.00 5.22 -20.62
CA ALA A 251 0.42 6.53 -21.12
C ALA A 251 -0.40 7.05 -22.31
N ASP A 252 -1.13 6.17 -23.01
CA ASP A 252 -1.96 6.51 -24.18
C ASP A 252 -3.42 6.83 -23.79
N GLY A 253 -3.73 6.79 -22.48
CA GLY A 253 -5.05 7.08 -21.92
C GLY A 253 -6.00 5.87 -21.88
N GLY A 254 -5.49 4.67 -22.12
CA GLY A 254 -6.15 3.39 -21.87
C GLY A 254 -5.90 2.87 -20.45
N VAL A 255 -6.06 1.55 -20.27
CA VAL A 255 -5.79 0.87 -19.00
C VAL A 255 -5.07 -0.46 -19.21
N VAL A 256 -4.27 -0.84 -18.22
CA VAL A 256 -3.51 -2.11 -18.12
C VAL A 256 -3.81 -2.84 -16.83
#